data_AF-A0A7W1AS53-F1
#
_entry.id   AF-A0A7W1AS53-F1
#
_cell.length_a   1.000
_cell.length_b   1.000
_cell.length_c   1.000
_cell.angle_alpha   90.00
_cell.angle_beta   90.00
_cell.angle_gamma   90.00
#
_symmetry.space_group_name_H-M   'P 1'
#
loop_
_entity.id
_entity.type
_entity.pdbx_description
1 polymer ?
#
loop_
_entity_poly.entity_id
_entity_poly.type
_entity_poly.pdbx_seq_one_letter_code
_entity_poly.pdbx_strand_id
1 'polypeptide(L)'
;MPTTRPRYTVTDVGDIAEMLDVAAHRWPDEPRRKELLVRLAGVGRDAVSQELAAADSSRRRERQRDAVGKIRELVDPESLLDDAAWR
;
A
#
# COMPACT_ATOMS: atom_id res chain seq x y z
N MET A 1 33.99 -12.11 7.54
CA MET A 1 32.83 -11.21 7.76
C MET A 1 31.58 -11.90 7.24
N PRO A 2 30.78 -12.56 8.09
CA PRO A 2 29.47 -13.06 7.69
C PRO A 2 28.50 -11.88 7.69
N THR A 3 27.99 -11.50 6.51
CA THR A 3 26.94 -10.49 6.42
C THR A 3 25.62 -11.12 6.87
N THR A 4 24.95 -10.55 7.87
CA THR A 4 23.66 -11.02 8.43
C THR A 4 22.52 -11.02 7.40
N ARG A 5 22.69 -10.35 6.25
CA ARG A 5 21.72 -10.36 5.16
C ARG A 5 22.01 -11.48 4.16
N PRO A 6 21.00 -12.31 3.82
CA PRO A 6 21.09 -13.21 2.67
C PRO A 6 21.44 -12.43 1.40
N ARG A 7 22.36 -12.97 0.62
CA ARG A 7 22.66 -12.47 -0.72
C ARG A 7 21.79 -13.26 -1.70
N TYR A 8 20.87 -12.58 -2.35
CA TYR A 8 20.11 -13.16 -3.46
C TYR A 8 20.87 -12.89 -4.75
N THR A 9 21.41 -13.95 -5.35
CA THR A 9 21.96 -13.86 -6.70
C THR A 9 20.80 -13.94 -7.66
N VAL A 10 20.60 -12.87 -8.41
CA VAL A 10 19.64 -12.83 -9.47
C VAL A 10 20.43 -13.05 -10.75
N THR A 11 20.36 -14.27 -11.29
CA THR A 11 20.86 -14.56 -12.63
C THR A 11 19.98 -13.85 -13.65
N ASP A 12 20.55 -13.40 -14.75
CA ASP A 12 19.84 -12.68 -15.81
C ASP A 12 18.79 -13.61 -16.44
N VAL A 13 17.60 -13.62 -15.84
CA VAL A 13 16.39 -14.21 -16.40
C VAL A 13 15.88 -13.16 -17.38
N GLY A 14 15.58 -13.52 -18.64
CA GLY A 14 15.24 -12.57 -19.71
C GLY A 14 14.26 -11.47 -19.30
N ASP A 15 13.30 -11.78 -18.42
CA ASP A 15 12.35 -10.83 -17.83
C ASP A 15 13.02 -9.62 -17.16
N ILE A 16 14.12 -9.83 -16.44
CA ILE A 16 14.87 -8.75 -15.79
C ILE A 16 15.57 -7.90 -16.84
N ALA A 17 16.04 -8.53 -17.92
CA ALA A 17 16.66 -7.79 -19.00
C ALA A 17 15.66 -6.82 -19.64
N GLU A 18 14.45 -7.31 -19.96
CA GLU A 18 13.36 -6.51 -20.49
C GLU A 18 12.94 -5.39 -19.53
N MET A 19 12.77 -5.69 -18.24
CA MET A 19 12.44 -4.70 -17.22
C MET A 19 13.49 -3.59 -17.12
N LEU A 20 14.78 -3.94 -17.19
CA LEU A 20 15.87 -2.98 -17.14
C LEU A 20 16.00 -2.17 -18.42
N ASP A 21 15.65 -2.73 -19.57
CA ASP A 21 15.65 -2.00 -20.82
C ASP A 21 14.54 -0.94 -20.81
N VAL A 22 13.34 -1.28 -20.31
CA VAL A 22 12.27 -0.30 -20.06
C VAL A 22 12.72 0.78 -19.07
N ALA A 23 13.40 0.38 -17.98
CA ALA A 23 13.96 1.31 -17.01
C ALA A 23 14.99 2.26 -17.64
N ALA A 24 15.87 1.76 -18.51
CA ALA A 24 16.87 2.56 -19.21
C ALA A 24 16.23 3.60 -20.15
N HIS A 25 15.14 3.26 -20.83
CA HIS A 25 14.38 4.23 -21.63
C HIS A 25 13.78 5.34 -20.76
N ARG A 26 13.35 5.00 -19.53
CA ARG A 26 12.77 5.96 -18.59
C ARG A 26 13.79 6.84 -17.89
N TRP A 27 15.01 6.32 -17.68
CA TRP A 27 16.13 6.96 -16.98
C TRP A 27 17.41 6.86 -17.82
N PRO A 28 17.51 7.63 -18.93
CA PRO A 28 18.65 7.53 -19.85
C PRO A 28 19.98 7.97 -19.22
N ASP A 29 19.94 8.78 -18.17
CA ASP A 29 21.12 9.28 -17.45
C ASP A 29 21.76 8.25 -16.49
N GLU A 30 21.13 7.09 -16.31
CA GLU A 30 21.63 6.00 -15.44
C GLU A 30 22.16 4.83 -16.29
N PRO A 31 23.45 4.83 -16.66
CA PRO A 31 24.00 3.81 -17.57
C PRO A 31 24.21 2.45 -16.89
N ARG A 32 24.16 2.38 -15.56
CA ARG A 32 24.49 1.16 -14.80
C ARG A 32 23.23 0.36 -14.50
N ARG A 33 23.15 -0.86 -15.04
CA ARG A 33 22.04 -1.81 -14.80
C ARG A 33 21.70 -2.03 -13.33
N LYS A 34 22.70 -2.03 -12.44
CA LYS A 34 22.49 -2.12 -10.98
C LYS A 34 21.73 -0.91 -10.42
N GLU A 35 22.06 0.30 -10.87
CA GLU A 35 21.42 1.54 -10.40
C GLU A 35 19.97 1.59 -10.89
N LEU A 36 19.74 1.24 -12.16
CA LEU A 36 18.40 1.06 -12.72
C LEU A 36 17.56 0.03 -11.94
N LEU A 37 18.15 -1.10 -11.56
CA LEU A 37 17.45 -2.13 -10.79
C LEU A 37 17.02 -1.61 -9.41
N VAL A 38 17.89 -0.89 -8.72
CA VAL A 38 17.58 -0.28 -7.42
C VAL A 38 16.46 0.75 -7.57
N ARG A 39 16.53 1.58 -8.61
CA ARG A 39 15.53 2.62 -8.88
C ARG A 39 14.17 2.01 -9.23
N LEU A 40 14.16 1.00 -10.09
CA LEU A 40 12.96 0.25 -10.47
C LEU A 40 12.32 -0.43 -9.24
N ALA A 41 13.13 -1.06 -8.39
CA ALA A 41 12.65 -1.65 -7.14
C ALA A 41 12.06 -0.59 -6.18
N GLY A 42 12.63 0.60 -6.15
CA GLY A 42 12.09 1.74 -5.40
C GLY A 42 10.69 2.15 -5.88
N VAL A 43 10.52 2.31 -7.20
CA VAL A 43 9.21 2.61 -7.81
C VAL A 43 8.20 1.50 -7.52
N GLY A 44 8.60 0.23 -7.68
CA GLY A 44 7.75 -0.92 -7.39
C GLY A 44 7.30 -0.96 -5.93
N ARG A 45 8.22 -0.73 -4.99
CA ARG A 45 7.90 -0.63 -3.55
C ARG A 45 6.86 0.45 -3.29
N ASP A 46 7.03 1.63 -3.88
CA ASP A 46 6.15 2.77 -3.63
C ASP A 46 4.75 2.51 -4.21
N ALA A 47 4.66 1.87 -5.39
CA ALA A 47 3.39 1.45 -5.99
C ALA A 47 2.64 0.43 -5.10
N VAL A 48 3.32 -0.62 -4.66
CA VAL A 48 2.74 -1.62 -3.74
C VAL A 48 2.30 -0.99 -2.41
N SER A 49 3.09 -0.07 -1.87
CA SER A 49 2.75 0.61 -0.62
C SER A 49 1.49 1.47 -0.75
N GLN A 50 1.32 2.15 -1.88
CA GLN A 50 0.13 2.94 -2.17
C GLN A 50 -1.12 2.05 -2.31
N GLU A 51 -1.00 0.92 -2.99
CA GLU A 51 -2.09 -0.05 -3.13
C GLU A 51 -2.55 -0.60 -1.77
N LEU A 52 -1.60 -0.98 -0.92
CA LEU A 52 -1.89 -1.46 0.43
C LEU A 52 -2.58 -0.38 1.28
N ALA A 53 -2.10 0.87 1.21
CA ALA A 53 -2.72 1.99 1.92
C ALA A 53 -4.14 2.28 1.41
N ALA A 54 -4.36 2.21 0.09
CA ALA A 54 -5.68 2.38 -0.52
C ALA A 54 -6.65 1.28 -0.08
N ALA A 55 -6.20 0.02 -0.05
CA ALA A 55 -6.97 -1.11 0.43
C ALA A 55 -7.35 -0.96 1.91
N ASP A 56 -6.41 -0.59 2.78
CA ASP A 56 -6.69 -0.35 4.20
C ASP A 56 -7.69 0.80 4.40
N SER A 57 -7.50 1.91 3.67
CA SER A 57 -8.43 3.04 3.73
C SER A 57 -9.86 2.65 3.32
N SER A 58 -10.00 1.77 2.33
CA SER A 58 -11.30 1.29 1.86
C SER A 58 -11.96 0.41 2.90
N ARG A 59 -11.21 -0.53 3.50
CA ARG A 59 -11.70 -1.38 4.61
C ARG A 59 -12.08 -0.57 5.84
N ARG A 60 -11.36 0.51 6.15
CA ARG A 60 -11.72 1.43 7.25
C ARG A 60 -13.03 2.14 6.96
N ARG A 61 -13.21 2.67 5.74
CA ARG A 61 -14.46 3.34 5.33
C ARG A 61 -15.66 2.39 5.36
N GLU A 62 -15.49 1.16 4.91
CA GLU A 62 -16.54 0.14 4.94
C GLU A 62 -16.98 -0.17 6.38
N ARG A 63 -16.02 -0.42 7.29
CA ARG A 63 -16.32 -0.60 8.73
C ARG A 63 -17.02 0.60 9.36
N GLN A 64 -16.62 1.82 8.99
CA GLN A 64 -17.29 3.03 9.47
C GLN A 64 -18.73 3.12 8.96
N ARG A 65 -18.98 2.79 7.69
CA ARG A 65 -20.35 2.76 7.13
C ARG A 65 -21.22 1.72 7.81
N ASP A 66 -20.70 0.52 8.02
CA ASP A 66 -21.42 -0.54 8.73
C ASP A 66 -21.75 -0.14 10.17
N ALA A 67 -20.80 0.48 10.87
CA ALA A 67 -21.01 0.97 12.23
C ALA A 67 -22.10 2.06 12.26
N VAL A 68 -22.06 3.04 11.35
CA VAL A 68 -23.08 4.09 11.24
C VAL A 68 -24.46 3.51 10.92
N GLY A 69 -24.54 2.48 10.06
CA GLY A 69 -25.79 1.78 9.79
C GLY A 69 -26.39 1.16 11.05
N LYS A 70 -25.56 0.50 11.87
CA LYS A 70 -25.99 -0.15 13.12
C LYS A 70 -26.35 0.82 14.25
N ILE A 71 -25.84 2.05 14.24
CA ILE A 71 -26.20 3.05 15.28
C ILE A 71 -27.71 3.26 15.35
N ARG A 72 -28.42 3.21 14.21
CA ARG A 72 -29.89 3.34 14.19
C ARG A 72 -30.64 2.18 14.84
N GLU A 73 -30.02 1.01 14.94
CA GLU A 73 -30.59 -0.16 15.62
C GLU A 73 -30.24 -0.17 17.11
N LEU A 74 -29.14 0.46 17.49
CA LEU A 74 -28.61 0.47 18.86
C LEU A 74 -29.05 1.68 19.68
N VAL A 75 -29.53 2.72 19.01
CA VAL A 75 -29.95 3.98 19.63
C VAL A 75 -31.40 4.24 19.26
N ASP A 76 -32.26 4.27 20.28
CA ASP A 76 -33.62 4.78 20.13
C ASP A 76 -33.59 6.32 20.17
N PRO A 77 -33.88 7.01 19.05
CA PRO A 77 -33.84 8.46 19.00
C PRO A 77 -34.83 9.12 19.95
N GLU A 78 -36.00 8.50 20.17
CA GLU A 78 -37.03 9.06 21.05
C GLU A 78 -36.56 9.02 22.50
N SER A 79 -35.86 7.95 22.90
CA SER A 79 -35.25 7.85 24.23
C SER A 79 -34.11 8.85 24.45
N LEU A 80 -33.39 9.28 23.41
CA LEU A 80 -32.33 10.30 23.55
C LEU A 80 -32.87 11.73 23.61
N LEU A 81 -34.07 11.94 23.07
CA LEU A 81 -34.74 13.24 23.05
C LEU A 81 -35.59 13.49 24.29
N ASP A 82 -35.77 12.49 25.15
CA ASP A 82 -36.43 12.65 26.45
C ASP A 82 -35.54 13.46 27.42
N ASP A 83 -36.14 14.44 28.11
CA ASP A 83 -35.50 15.24 29.16
C ASP A 83 -34.94 14.38 30.32
N ALA A 84 -35.48 13.17 30.51
CA ALA A 84 -34.99 12.20 31.48
C ALA A 84 -33.62 11.59 31.11
N ALA A 85 -33.21 11.66 29.85
CA ALA A 85 -31.96 11.07 29.37
C ALA A 85 -30.70 11.83 29.82
N TRP A 86 -30.85 13.06 30.33
CA TRP A 86 -29.73 13.98 30.60
C TRP A 86 -29.70 14.53 32.04
N ARG A 87 -30.48 13.95 32.96
CA ARG A 87 -30.37 14.21 34.40
C ARG A 87 -29.39 13.27 35.07
#